data_AF-A0A447NN22-F1
#
_entry.id   AF-A0A447NN22-F1
#
_cell.length_a   1.000
_cell.length_b   1.000
_cell.length_c   1.000
_cell.angle_alpha   90.00
_cell.angle_beta   90.00
_cell.angle_gamma   90.00
#
_symmetry.space_group_name_H-M   'P 1'
#
loop_
_entity.id
_entity.type
_entity.pdbx_description
1 polymer ?
#
loop_
_entity_poly.entity_id
_entity_poly.type
_entity_poly.pdbx_seq_one_letter_code
_entity_poly.pdbx_strand_id
1 'polypeptide(L)'
;MYNSGRNQLTSDLLDQWSKGNVRQQHAAQYGRALQAMEASKYDEARKTLQPLLSAEPNNAWYLDLATDIDLGQKRTNDAINRLKNARDLRVNPVLQLNLANAYLQGGQPKAAETILNRYTFSHKDDGNGWDLLAQAEAALNNRDQELAARAESYALAGQLDQAISLLSSASAQAKLGSQQQARYDARIDQLRQLQERFKPYTKM
;
A
#
# COMPACT_ATOMS: atom_id res chain seq x y z
N MET A 1 8.65 3.80 -3.21
CA MET A 1 8.21 5.21 -3.26
C MET A 1 9.00 6.13 -2.31
N TYR A 2 10.29 5.88 -2.03
CA TYR A 2 11.10 6.80 -1.22
C TYR A 2 12.54 6.81 -1.72
N ASN A 3 12.90 7.72 -2.62
CA ASN A 3 14.19 8.44 -2.68
C ASN A 3 14.39 9.07 -4.07
N SER A 4 14.03 10.34 -4.21
CA SER A 4 14.64 11.20 -5.23
C SER A 4 14.45 12.68 -4.87
N GLY A 5 15.43 13.21 -4.12
CA GLY A 5 15.80 14.63 -4.09
C GLY A 5 15.25 15.47 -2.93
N ARG A 6 16.17 16.05 -2.14
CA ARG A 6 16.04 17.04 -1.03
C ARG A 6 15.66 16.57 0.37
N ASN A 7 15.05 15.40 0.56
CA ASN A 7 14.69 14.87 1.90
C ASN A 7 15.43 13.55 2.23
N GLN A 8 16.75 13.54 2.08
CA GLN A 8 17.53 12.36 2.48
C GLN A 8 17.69 12.35 4.01
N LEU A 9 17.32 11.24 4.64
CA LEU A 9 17.69 10.92 6.02
C LEU A 9 19.21 10.70 6.06
N THR A 10 19.99 11.77 6.19
CA THR A 10 21.45 11.69 6.30
C THR A 10 21.88 11.41 7.74
N SER A 11 23.07 10.83 7.92
CA SER A 11 23.68 10.65 9.24
C SER A 11 23.74 11.97 10.02
N ASP A 12 24.15 13.05 9.35
CA ASP A 12 24.34 14.37 9.98
C ASP A 12 23.03 14.94 10.51
N LEU A 13 21.92 14.77 9.77
CA LEU A 13 20.59 15.22 10.18
C LEU A 13 20.10 14.43 11.41
N LEU A 14 20.28 13.10 11.39
CA LEU A 14 19.90 12.23 12.50
C LEU A 14 20.73 12.53 13.75
N ASP A 15 22.02 12.84 13.59
CA ASP A 15 22.89 13.20 14.70
C ASP A 15 22.52 14.56 15.30
N GLN A 16 22.15 15.54 14.46
CA GLN A 16 21.63 16.81 14.93
C GLN A 16 20.32 16.61 15.73
N TRP A 17 19.37 15.84 15.19
CA TRP A 17 18.11 15.56 15.87
C TRP A 17 18.28 14.76 17.17
N SER A 18 19.27 13.88 17.24
CA SER A 18 19.56 13.11 18.46
C SER A 18 20.01 13.96 19.65
N LYS A 19 20.46 15.21 19.40
CA LYS A 19 20.83 16.20 20.42
C LYS A 19 19.71 17.22 20.69
N GLY A 20 18.59 17.09 20.00
CA GLY A 20 17.45 18.00 20.07
C GLY A 20 16.48 17.68 21.20
N ASN A 21 15.24 18.18 21.07
CA ASN A 21 14.16 17.84 21.99
C ASN A 21 13.68 16.39 21.81
N VAL A 22 12.81 15.91 22.72
CA VAL A 22 12.32 14.52 22.72
C VAL A 22 11.70 14.10 21.38
N ARG A 23 10.95 14.98 20.69
CA ARG A 23 10.37 14.66 19.37
C ARG A 23 11.45 14.46 18.32
N GLN A 24 12.48 15.30 18.34
CA GLN A 24 13.63 15.17 17.44
C GLN A 24 14.43 13.90 17.75
N GLN A 25 14.64 13.58 19.02
CA GLN A 25 15.32 12.35 19.43
C GLN A 25 14.55 11.10 18.97
N HIS A 26 13.22 11.08 19.12
CA HIS A 26 12.37 10.00 18.63
C HIS A 26 12.42 9.89 17.10
N ALA A 27 12.37 11.02 16.39
CA ALA A 27 12.50 11.04 14.93
C ALA A 27 13.88 10.55 14.47
N ALA A 28 14.96 10.90 15.18
CA ALA A 28 16.31 10.42 14.90
C ALA A 28 16.42 8.90 15.08
N GLN A 29 15.88 8.37 16.19
CA GLN A 29 15.88 6.94 16.46
C GLN A 29 15.03 6.17 15.43
N TYR A 30 13.86 6.70 15.07
CA TYR A 30 13.02 6.15 14.01
C TYR A 30 13.76 6.14 12.66
N GLY A 31 14.39 7.26 12.30
CA GLY A 31 15.16 7.37 11.06
C GLY A 31 16.33 6.39 10.98
N ARG A 32 17.05 6.16 12.10
CA ARG A 32 18.10 5.13 12.17
C ARG A 32 17.54 3.72 12.02
N ALA A 33 16.38 3.43 12.63
CA ALA A 33 15.71 2.14 12.44
C ALA A 33 15.26 1.93 10.98
N LEU A 34 14.77 2.98 10.32
CA LEU A 34 14.39 2.95 8.90
C LEU A 34 15.61 2.69 8.00
N GLN A 35 16.73 3.40 8.21
CA GLN A 35 17.98 3.13 7.48
C GLN A 35 18.47 1.69 7.67
N ALA A 36 18.39 1.16 8.90
CA ALA A 36 18.76 -0.23 9.17
C ALA A 36 17.81 -1.22 8.48
N MET A 37 16.50 -0.94 8.43
CA MET A 37 15.53 -1.74 7.69
C MET A 37 15.84 -1.74 6.18
N GLU A 38 16.08 -0.56 5.58
CA GLU A 38 16.41 -0.44 4.15
C GLU A 38 17.71 -1.17 3.80
N ALA A 39 18.69 -1.16 4.72
CA ALA A 39 19.93 -1.92 4.61
C ALA A 39 19.76 -3.43 4.93
N SER A 40 18.53 -3.92 5.12
CA SER A 40 18.20 -5.30 5.50
C SER A 40 18.84 -5.77 6.82
N LYS A 41 19.28 -4.85 7.67
CA LYS A 41 19.82 -5.12 9.01
C LYS A 41 18.67 -5.22 10.02
N TYR A 42 17.82 -6.21 9.83
CA TYR A 42 16.54 -6.28 10.53
C TYR A 42 16.65 -6.38 12.07
N ASP A 43 17.66 -7.09 12.59
CA ASP A 43 17.87 -7.16 14.05
C ASP A 43 18.28 -5.81 14.64
N GLU A 44 19.12 -5.04 13.93
CA GLU A 44 19.50 -3.68 14.31
C GLU A 44 18.29 -2.74 14.23
N ALA A 45 17.51 -2.83 13.15
CA ALA A 45 16.28 -2.05 12.98
C ALA A 45 15.29 -2.32 14.10
N ARG A 46 15.04 -3.61 14.42
CA ARG A 46 14.16 -4.03 15.51
C ARG A 46 14.62 -3.48 16.85
N LYS A 47 15.90 -3.67 17.19
CA LYS A 47 16.48 -3.19 18.44
C LYS A 47 16.36 -1.67 18.57
N THR A 48 16.57 -0.96 17.47
CA THR A 48 16.49 0.51 17.42
C THR A 48 15.06 1.01 17.53
N LEU A 49 14.08 0.34 16.91
CA LEU A 49 12.67 0.73 16.97
C LEU A 49 11.98 0.37 18.29
N GLN A 50 12.40 -0.71 18.94
CA GLN A 50 11.69 -1.30 20.09
C GLN A 50 11.37 -0.29 21.22
N PRO A 51 12.27 0.62 21.64
CA PRO A 51 11.94 1.60 22.67
C PRO A 51 10.81 2.56 22.25
N LEU A 52 10.79 2.99 20.99
CA LEU A 52 9.75 3.87 20.45
C LEU A 52 8.40 3.15 20.40
N LEU A 53 8.39 1.92 19.89
CA LEU A 53 7.17 1.10 19.81
C LEU A 53 6.63 0.75 21.20
N SER A 54 7.50 0.57 22.19
CA SER A 54 7.08 0.27 23.57
C SER A 54 6.48 1.50 24.26
N ALA A 55 7.02 2.70 23.98
CA ALA A 55 6.50 3.95 24.51
C ALA A 55 5.16 4.35 23.87
N GLU A 56 5.01 4.14 22.56
CA GLU A 56 3.81 4.49 21.80
C GLU A 56 3.32 3.30 20.93
N PRO A 57 2.71 2.26 21.55
CA PRO A 57 2.35 1.01 20.85
C PRO A 57 1.27 1.16 19.78
N ASN A 58 0.57 2.30 19.75
CA ASN A 58 -0.45 2.61 18.75
C ASN A 58 0.00 3.65 17.71
N ASN A 59 1.27 4.06 17.73
CA ASN A 59 1.79 5.00 16.74
C ASN A 59 1.88 4.30 15.38
N ALA A 60 1.14 4.81 14.39
CA ALA A 60 1.01 4.18 13.08
C ALA A 60 2.35 4.05 12.34
N TRP A 61 3.25 5.03 12.49
CA TRP A 61 4.59 4.98 11.87
C TRP A 61 5.46 3.89 12.47
N TYR A 62 5.36 3.68 13.79
CA TYR A 62 6.13 2.62 14.46
C TYR A 62 5.57 1.24 14.13
N LEU A 63 4.24 1.11 14.01
CA LEU A 63 3.59 -0.12 13.60
C LEU A 63 3.90 -0.48 12.14
N ASP A 64 3.93 0.50 11.24
CA ASP A 64 4.33 0.38 9.84
C ASP A 64 5.77 -0.17 9.73
N LEU A 65 6.76 0.52 10.31
CA LEU A 65 8.14 0.06 10.27
C LEU A 65 8.35 -1.30 10.98
N ALA A 66 7.64 -1.57 12.08
CA ALA A 66 7.70 -2.87 12.75
C ALA A 66 7.12 -4.00 11.89
N THR A 67 6.14 -3.69 11.04
CA THR A 67 5.57 -4.63 10.06
C THR A 67 6.62 -4.97 9.01
N ASP A 68 7.26 -3.97 8.42
CA ASP A 68 8.32 -4.16 7.43
C ASP A 68 9.50 -4.97 7.96
N ILE A 69 9.94 -4.70 9.19
CA ILE A 69 11.00 -5.47 9.86
C ILE A 69 10.58 -6.93 10.06
N ASP A 70 9.37 -7.19 10.53
CA ASP A 70 8.86 -8.55 10.73
C ASP A 70 8.76 -9.30 9.40
N LEU A 71 8.25 -8.66 8.34
CA LEU A 71 8.15 -9.26 7.01
C LEU A 71 9.54 -9.60 6.44
N GLY A 72 10.51 -8.70 6.58
CA GLY A 72 11.90 -8.95 6.19
C GLY A 72 12.54 -10.14 6.92
N GLN A 73 12.14 -10.39 8.17
CA GLN A 73 12.59 -11.53 8.97
C GLN A 73 11.71 -12.79 8.80
N LYS A 74 10.75 -12.78 7.88
CA LYS A 74 9.76 -13.86 7.69
C LYS A 74 8.95 -14.17 8.96
N ARG A 75 8.79 -13.17 9.83
CA ARG A 75 7.95 -13.22 11.04
C ARG A 75 6.54 -12.69 10.75
N THR A 76 5.95 -13.15 9.66
CA THR A 76 4.70 -12.60 9.15
C THR A 76 3.53 -12.73 10.13
N ASN A 77 3.48 -13.81 10.90
CA ASN A 77 2.46 -14.01 11.92
C ASN A 77 2.56 -12.97 13.06
N ASP A 78 3.77 -12.55 13.42
CA ASP A 78 3.99 -11.53 14.46
C ASP A 78 3.45 -10.17 13.98
N ALA A 79 3.73 -9.81 12.72
CA ALA A 79 3.21 -8.60 12.09
C ALA A 79 1.67 -8.58 12.06
N ILE A 80 1.06 -9.67 11.57
CA ILE A 80 -0.41 -9.81 11.50
C ILE A 80 -1.02 -9.67 12.90
N ASN A 81 -0.46 -10.37 13.89
CA ASN A 81 -0.98 -10.33 15.26
C ASN A 81 -0.85 -8.94 15.87
N ARG A 82 0.28 -8.23 15.65
CA ARG A 82 0.45 -6.86 16.12
C ARG A 82 -0.60 -5.93 15.52
N LEU A 83 -0.76 -5.95 14.20
CA LEU A 83 -1.69 -5.06 13.50
C LEU A 83 -3.15 -5.34 13.82
N LYS A 84 -3.55 -6.62 13.98
CA LYS A 84 -4.91 -6.99 14.40
C LYS A 84 -5.29 -6.41 15.76
N ASN A 85 -4.31 -6.22 16.65
CA ASN A 85 -4.50 -5.66 17.99
C ASN A 85 -4.32 -4.13 18.04
N ALA A 86 -3.99 -3.48 16.91
CA ALA A 86 -3.85 -2.03 16.87
C ALA A 86 -5.21 -1.35 17.03
N ARG A 87 -5.32 -0.42 18.00
CA ARG A 87 -6.59 0.25 18.36
C ARG A 87 -7.27 0.91 17.16
N ASP A 88 -6.48 1.54 16.31
CA ASP A 88 -6.97 2.40 15.24
C ASP A 88 -7.05 1.67 13.88
N LEU A 89 -6.89 0.34 13.84
CA LEU A 89 -6.87 -0.47 12.60
C LEU A 89 -8.08 -0.21 11.69
N ARG A 90 -9.27 -0.02 12.26
CA ARG A 90 -10.50 0.16 11.47
C ARG A 90 -10.60 1.52 10.79
N VAL A 91 -9.87 2.53 11.26
CA VAL A 91 -9.99 3.92 10.80
C VAL A 91 -8.69 4.47 10.20
N ASN A 92 -7.56 3.80 10.42
CA ASN A 92 -6.27 4.24 9.93
C ASN A 92 -5.89 3.50 8.62
N PRO A 93 -5.83 4.19 7.48
CA PRO A 93 -5.53 3.57 6.18
C PRO A 93 -4.14 2.94 6.11
N VAL A 94 -3.14 3.53 6.79
CA VAL A 94 -1.78 2.97 6.86
C VAL A 94 -1.81 1.58 7.50
N LEU A 95 -2.54 1.40 8.59
CA LEU A 95 -2.64 0.12 9.28
C LEU A 95 -3.41 -0.92 8.46
N GLN A 96 -4.42 -0.48 7.71
CA GLN A 96 -5.19 -1.37 6.82
C GLN A 96 -4.33 -1.92 5.69
N LEU A 97 -3.58 -1.05 5.00
CA LEU A 97 -2.65 -1.47 3.95
C LEU A 97 -1.54 -2.37 4.48
N ASN A 98 -0.93 -2.02 5.61
CA ASN A 98 0.08 -2.86 6.25
C ASN A 98 -0.45 -4.26 6.58
N LEU A 99 -1.67 -4.35 7.11
CA LEU A 99 -2.27 -5.65 7.44
C LEU A 99 -2.61 -6.45 6.18
N ALA A 100 -3.10 -5.79 5.12
CA ALA A 100 -3.35 -6.43 3.84
C ALA A 100 -2.06 -6.97 3.20
N ASN A 101 -0.98 -6.17 3.21
CA ASN A 101 0.34 -6.61 2.75
C ASN A 101 0.86 -7.78 3.59
N ALA A 102 0.77 -7.71 4.93
CA ALA A 102 1.19 -8.80 5.80
C ALA A 102 0.40 -10.09 5.54
N TYR A 103 -0.92 -10.02 5.29
CA TYR A 103 -1.70 -11.18 4.86
C TYR A 103 -1.25 -11.75 3.52
N LEU A 104 -0.96 -10.91 2.53
CA LEU A 104 -0.43 -11.35 1.23
C LEU A 104 0.91 -12.09 1.38
N GLN A 105 1.87 -11.49 2.09
CA GLN A 105 3.17 -12.11 2.37
C GLN A 105 3.05 -13.38 3.22
N GLY A 106 1.97 -13.49 4.00
CA GLY A 106 1.65 -14.66 4.83
C GLY A 106 0.89 -15.76 4.10
N GLY A 107 0.68 -15.64 2.78
CA GLY A 107 -0.08 -16.62 2.00
C GLY A 107 -1.58 -16.64 2.31
N GLN A 108 -2.14 -15.53 2.81
CA GLN A 108 -3.55 -15.36 3.14
C GLN A 108 -4.24 -14.34 2.22
N PRO A 109 -4.24 -14.55 0.88
CA PRO A 109 -4.72 -13.56 -0.07
C PRO A 109 -6.21 -13.25 0.10
N LYS A 110 -7.04 -14.20 0.57
CA LYS A 110 -8.46 -13.95 0.83
C LYS A 110 -8.69 -12.95 1.98
N ALA A 111 -7.85 -12.99 3.00
CA ALA A 111 -7.91 -12.03 4.10
C ALA A 111 -7.47 -10.64 3.65
N ALA A 112 -6.45 -10.56 2.79
CA ALA A 112 -6.02 -9.32 2.16
C ALA A 112 -7.11 -8.73 1.26
N GLU A 113 -7.68 -9.53 0.34
CA GLU A 113 -8.76 -9.17 -0.57
C GLU A 113 -9.98 -8.56 0.17
N THR A 114 -10.35 -9.13 1.33
CA THR A 114 -11.43 -8.60 2.16
C THR A 114 -11.16 -7.19 2.69
N ILE A 115 -9.90 -6.87 3.03
CA ILE A 115 -9.50 -5.52 3.46
C ILE A 115 -9.45 -4.60 2.26
N LEU A 116 -8.78 -5.04 1.20
CA LEU A 116 -8.45 -4.24 0.02
C LEU A 116 -9.69 -3.82 -0.76
N ASN A 117 -10.71 -4.67 -0.87
CA ASN A 117 -11.99 -4.30 -1.49
C ASN A 117 -12.69 -3.12 -0.78
N ARG A 118 -12.61 -3.04 0.55
CA ARG A 118 -13.13 -1.87 1.30
C ARG A 118 -12.18 -0.68 1.18
N TYR A 119 -10.88 -0.94 1.25
CA TYR A 119 -9.86 0.10 1.17
C TYR A 119 -9.95 0.87 -0.14
N THR A 120 -9.92 0.19 -1.29
CA THR A 120 -9.92 0.83 -2.61
C THR A 120 -11.25 1.54 -2.90
N PHE A 121 -12.35 1.10 -2.28
CA PHE A 121 -13.62 1.83 -2.33
C PHE A 121 -13.55 3.18 -1.59
N SER A 122 -12.92 3.24 -0.42
CA SER A 122 -12.79 4.46 0.38
C SER A 122 -11.61 5.35 -0.02
N HIS A 123 -10.57 4.77 -0.63
CA HIS A 123 -9.29 5.39 -0.97
C HIS A 123 -8.96 5.19 -2.45
N LYS A 124 -9.90 5.50 -3.33
CA LYS A 124 -9.83 5.27 -4.79
C LYS A 124 -8.60 5.87 -5.49
N ASP A 125 -7.99 6.91 -4.90
CA ASP A 125 -6.86 7.64 -5.48
C ASP A 125 -5.50 7.12 -4.96
N ASP A 126 -5.49 6.07 -4.12
CA ASP A 126 -4.27 5.44 -3.62
C ASP A 126 -3.90 4.19 -4.44
N GLY A 127 -2.89 4.34 -5.29
CA GLY A 127 -2.37 3.26 -6.14
C GLY A 127 -1.85 2.04 -5.37
N ASN A 128 -1.34 2.20 -4.14
CA ASN A 128 -0.84 1.07 -3.36
C ASN A 128 -1.96 0.07 -3.02
N GLY A 129 -3.16 0.59 -2.76
CA GLY A 129 -4.34 -0.25 -2.50
C GLY A 129 -4.74 -1.06 -3.73
N TRP A 130 -4.74 -0.44 -4.91
CA TRP A 130 -5.05 -1.13 -6.16
C TRP A 130 -4.00 -2.16 -6.54
N ASP A 131 -2.72 -1.85 -6.36
CA ASP A 131 -1.61 -2.77 -6.64
C ASP A 131 -1.64 -4.00 -5.73
N LEU A 132 -1.94 -3.81 -4.44
CA LEU A 132 -2.11 -4.93 -3.51
C LEU A 132 -3.38 -5.73 -3.81
N LEU A 133 -4.48 -5.07 -4.21
CA LEU A 133 -5.70 -5.77 -4.59
C LEU A 133 -5.46 -6.65 -5.83
N ALA A 134 -4.78 -6.13 -6.84
CA ALA A 134 -4.38 -6.92 -8.02
C ALA A 134 -3.54 -8.15 -7.63
N GLN A 135 -2.58 -8.00 -6.70
CA GLN A 135 -1.80 -9.14 -6.20
C GLN A 135 -2.66 -10.17 -5.46
N ALA A 136 -3.61 -9.73 -4.65
CA ALA A 136 -4.54 -10.61 -3.93
C ALA A 136 -5.43 -11.39 -4.89
N GLU A 137 -6.04 -10.72 -5.87
CA GLU A 137 -6.90 -11.35 -6.86
C GLU A 137 -6.12 -12.31 -7.76
N ALA A 138 -4.89 -11.97 -8.14
CA ALA A 138 -3.99 -12.86 -8.87
C ALA A 138 -3.70 -14.15 -8.07
N ALA A 139 -3.36 -14.01 -6.77
CA ALA A 139 -3.11 -15.16 -5.89
C ALA A 139 -4.36 -16.03 -5.65
N LEU A 140 -5.57 -15.46 -5.84
CA LEU A 140 -6.85 -16.17 -5.76
C LEU A 140 -7.30 -16.76 -7.11
N ASN A 141 -6.59 -16.48 -8.21
CA ASN A 141 -6.99 -16.81 -9.59
C ASN A 141 -8.28 -16.11 -10.06
N ASN A 142 -8.59 -14.94 -9.50
CA ASN A 142 -9.73 -14.11 -9.88
C ASN A 142 -9.33 -13.15 -11.01
N ARG A 143 -9.19 -13.68 -12.23
CA ARG A 143 -8.52 -12.98 -13.33
C ARG A 143 -9.18 -11.66 -13.76
N ASP A 144 -10.51 -11.61 -13.83
CA ASP A 144 -11.23 -10.40 -14.22
C ASP A 144 -11.08 -9.29 -13.18
N GLN A 145 -11.13 -9.63 -11.89
CA GLN A 145 -10.94 -8.71 -10.78
C GLN A 145 -9.49 -8.21 -10.70
N GLU A 146 -8.51 -9.08 -10.96
CA GLU A 146 -7.10 -8.67 -11.11
C GLU A 146 -6.94 -7.63 -12.23
N LEU A 147 -7.49 -7.89 -13.41
CA LEU A 147 -7.43 -6.98 -14.55
C LEU A 147 -8.06 -5.62 -14.23
N ALA A 148 -9.21 -5.63 -13.57
CA ALA A 148 -9.89 -4.41 -13.14
C ALA A 148 -9.06 -3.61 -12.11
N ALA A 149 -8.49 -4.28 -11.10
CA ALA A 149 -7.63 -3.63 -10.12
C ALA A 149 -6.37 -3.01 -10.76
N ARG A 150 -5.71 -3.72 -11.68
CA ARG A 150 -4.57 -3.19 -12.45
C ARG A 150 -4.96 -1.99 -13.30
N ALA A 151 -6.15 -2.01 -13.90
CA ALA A 151 -6.65 -0.91 -14.71
C ALA A 151 -6.75 0.40 -13.92
N GLU A 152 -7.14 0.33 -12.65
CA GLU A 152 -7.19 1.50 -11.78
C GLU A 152 -5.79 2.09 -11.52
N SER A 153 -4.77 1.25 -11.30
CA SER A 153 -3.37 1.73 -11.21
C SER A 153 -2.91 2.43 -12.49
N TYR A 154 -3.24 1.89 -13.67
CA TYR A 154 -2.97 2.55 -14.96
C TYR A 154 -3.73 3.88 -15.10
N ALA A 155 -5.00 3.92 -14.68
CA ALA A 155 -5.81 5.13 -14.74
C ALA A 155 -5.24 6.24 -13.85
N LEU A 156 -4.81 5.91 -12.63
CA LEU A 156 -4.16 6.85 -11.70
C LEU A 156 -2.82 7.36 -12.23
N ALA A 157 -2.09 6.54 -13.00
CA ALA A 157 -0.87 6.96 -13.70
C ALA A 157 -1.13 7.77 -15.00
N GLY A 158 -2.40 8.04 -15.33
CA GLY A 158 -2.80 8.75 -16.56
C GLY A 158 -2.73 7.91 -17.84
N GLN A 159 -2.47 6.60 -17.72
CA GLN A 159 -2.39 5.65 -18.84
C GLN A 159 -3.79 5.12 -19.18
N LEU A 160 -4.66 6.03 -19.61
CA LEU A 160 -6.11 5.77 -19.77
C LEU A 160 -6.42 4.70 -20.83
N ASP A 161 -5.66 4.64 -21.92
CA ASP A 161 -5.85 3.62 -22.96
C ASP A 161 -5.57 2.21 -22.44
N GLN A 162 -4.48 2.04 -21.68
CA GLN A 162 -4.12 0.78 -21.05
C GLN A 162 -5.16 0.36 -20.03
N ALA A 163 -5.66 1.30 -19.21
CA ALA A 163 -6.73 1.04 -18.25
C ALA A 163 -8.01 0.54 -18.94
N ILE A 164 -8.44 1.21 -20.02
CA ILE A 164 -9.63 0.80 -20.80
C ILE A 164 -9.43 -0.58 -21.42
N SER A 165 -8.25 -0.89 -21.95
CA SER A 165 -7.94 -2.20 -22.54
C SER A 165 -8.05 -3.34 -21.51
N LEU A 166 -7.53 -3.11 -20.30
CA LEU A 166 -7.62 -4.08 -19.20
C LEU A 166 -9.06 -4.29 -18.72
N LEU A 167 -9.83 -3.20 -18.53
CA LEU A 167 -11.24 -3.30 -18.15
C LEU A 167 -12.09 -3.97 -19.24
N SER A 168 -11.79 -3.72 -20.52
CA SER A 168 -12.48 -4.39 -21.62
C SER A 168 -12.23 -5.90 -21.59
N SER A 169 -10.98 -6.30 -21.29
CA SER A 169 -10.61 -7.70 -21.11
C SER A 169 -11.30 -8.33 -19.87
N ALA A 170 -11.44 -7.56 -18.78
CA ALA A 170 -12.17 -8.00 -17.59
C ALA A 170 -13.68 -8.17 -17.87
N SER A 171 -14.30 -7.22 -18.58
CA SER A 171 -15.71 -7.28 -19.01
C SER A 171 -16.00 -8.49 -19.88
N ALA A 172 -15.11 -8.81 -20.83
CA ALA A 172 -15.26 -9.98 -21.70
C ALA A 172 -15.19 -11.32 -20.95
N GLN A 173 -14.53 -11.37 -19.79
CA GLN A 173 -14.42 -12.57 -18.95
C GLN A 173 -15.56 -12.70 -17.94
N ALA A 174 -16.22 -11.60 -17.59
CA ALA A 174 -17.37 -11.61 -16.70
C ALA A 174 -18.57 -12.30 -17.37
N LYS A 175 -19.45 -12.88 -16.54
CA LYS A 175 -20.70 -13.47 -17.04
C LYS A 175 -21.55 -12.40 -17.72
N LEU A 176 -22.01 -12.68 -18.94
CA LEU A 176 -22.88 -11.78 -19.71
C LEU A 176 -24.14 -11.39 -18.91
N GLY A 177 -24.44 -10.10 -18.85
CA GLY A 177 -25.57 -9.53 -18.13
C GLY A 177 -25.40 -9.47 -16.61
N SER A 178 -24.22 -9.83 -16.09
CA SER A 178 -23.95 -9.75 -14.64
C SER A 178 -23.73 -8.31 -14.19
N GLN A 179 -23.95 -8.05 -12.89
CA GLN A 179 -23.60 -6.77 -12.28
C GLN A 179 -22.09 -6.47 -12.39
N GLN A 180 -21.24 -7.50 -12.39
CA GLN A 180 -19.79 -7.32 -12.50
C GLN A 180 -19.41 -6.77 -13.88
N GLN A 181 -19.98 -7.35 -14.95
CA GLN A 181 -19.79 -6.86 -16.31
C GLN A 181 -20.24 -5.40 -16.43
N ALA A 182 -21.45 -5.09 -15.95
CA ALA A 182 -21.98 -3.73 -15.99
C ALA A 182 -21.11 -2.71 -15.23
N ARG A 183 -20.45 -3.12 -14.14
CA ARG A 183 -19.49 -2.26 -13.42
C ARG A 183 -18.24 -1.97 -14.25
N TYR A 184 -17.68 -2.98 -14.92
CA TYR A 184 -16.52 -2.78 -15.79
C TYR A 184 -16.86 -1.88 -16.97
N ASP A 185 -17.99 -2.10 -17.63
CA ASP A 185 -18.45 -1.29 -18.76
C ASP A 185 -18.69 0.17 -18.35
N ALA A 186 -19.37 0.39 -17.23
CA ALA A 186 -19.58 1.74 -16.68
C ALA A 186 -18.25 2.44 -16.35
N ARG A 187 -17.24 1.70 -15.86
CA ARG A 187 -15.92 2.27 -15.59
C ARG A 187 -15.17 2.61 -16.87
N ILE A 188 -15.28 1.79 -17.92
CA ILE A 188 -14.75 2.11 -19.26
C ILE A 188 -15.33 3.41 -19.77
N ASP A 189 -16.65 3.61 -19.66
CA ASP A 189 -17.32 4.84 -20.09
C ASP A 189 -16.78 6.07 -19.35
N GLN A 190 -16.59 5.97 -18.03
CA GLN A 190 -15.99 7.03 -17.22
C GLN A 190 -14.58 7.39 -17.70
N LEU A 191 -13.73 6.40 -17.98
CA LEU A 191 -12.37 6.63 -18.44
C LEU A 191 -12.33 7.23 -19.86
N ARG A 192 -13.23 6.81 -20.76
CA ARG A 192 -13.35 7.41 -22.11
C ARG A 192 -13.77 8.87 -22.03
N GLN A 193 -14.73 9.21 -21.17
CA GLN A 193 -15.11 10.62 -20.94
C GLN A 193 -13.93 11.43 -20.38
N LEU A 194 -13.13 10.83 -19.51
CA LEU A 194 -11.93 11.45 -18.96
C LEU A 194 -10.86 11.70 -20.06
N GLN A 195 -10.68 10.76 -21.00
CA GLN A 195 -9.80 10.93 -22.16
C GLN A 195 -10.21 12.12 -23.02
N GLU A 196 -11.49 12.24 -23.39
CA GLU A 196 -11.96 13.37 -24.20
C GLU A 196 -11.73 14.71 -23.50
N ARG A 197 -11.90 14.76 -22.17
CA ARG A 197 -11.59 15.95 -21.37
C ARG A 197 -10.11 16.31 -21.40
N PHE A 198 -9.21 15.32 -21.42
CA PHE A 198 -7.77 15.56 -21.42
C PHE A 198 -7.14 15.69 -22.82
N LYS A 199 -7.88 15.32 -23.87
CA LYS A 199 -7.44 15.36 -25.27
C LYS A 199 -6.77 16.68 -25.69
N PRO A 200 -7.26 17.88 -25.31
CA PRO A 200 -6.59 19.14 -25.67
C PRO A 200 -5.19 19.34 -25.07
N TYR A 201 -4.85 18.60 -24.02
CA TYR A 201 -3.58 18.74 -23.28
C TYR A 201 -2.54 17.67 -23.64
N THR A 202 -2.95 16.60 -24.31
CA THR A 202 -2.05 15.61 -24.91
C THR A 202 -1.33 16.24 -26.10
N LYS A 203 -0.03 16.54 -25.95
CA LYS A 203 0.80 16.94 -27.09
C LYS A 203 0.95 15.75 -28.03
N MET A 204 0.66 15.98 -29.31
CA MET A 204 0.98 15.06 -30.41
C MET A 204 2.48 14.81 -30.51
#